data_AF-A0A643BQV9-F1
#
_entry.id   AF-A0A643BQV9-F1
#
_cell.length_a   1.000
_cell.length_b   1.000
_cell.length_c   1.000
_cell.angle_alpha   90.00
_cell.angle_beta   90.00
_cell.angle_gamma   90.00
#
_symmetry.space_group_name_H-M   'P 1'
#
loop_
_entity.id
_entity.type
_entity.pdbx_description
1 polymer ?
#
loop_
_entity_poly.entity_id
_entity_poly.type
_entity_poly.pdbx_seq_one_letter_code
_entity_poly.pdbx_strand_id
1 'polypeptide(L)'
;MSFLFVFKCRFCHMMKPHTIKKQPLHQFVQRPLFPLPATLCNTVRYMFIQTQDTPNPNSLKFIPGKPVLETRTMDFPTPATAFHSPLARQLFRIEGVKSVFFGPDFITVTKENEELDWNLLKPDIYATIMDFFASGLPLVTEETPSGEAGNVLGN
;
A
#
# COMPACT_ATOMS: atom_id res chain seq x y z
N MET A 1 56.74 34.25 24.15
CA MET A 1 55.46 33.80 24.76
C MET A 1 54.87 32.76 23.83
N SER A 2 54.60 31.51 24.18
CA SER A 2 54.69 30.78 25.43
C SER A 2 54.35 29.32 25.10
N PHE A 3 55.19 28.38 25.57
CA PHE A 3 54.88 27.01 26.04
C PHE A 3 54.07 26.06 25.10
N LEU A 4 54.37 24.76 24.90
CA LEU A 4 55.07 23.72 25.68
C LEU A 4 55.20 22.51 24.71
N PHE A 5 56.38 21.98 24.38
CA PHE A 5 56.96 20.72 24.93
C PHE A 5 55.90 19.68 25.39
N VAL A 6 55.96 18.39 25.04
CA VAL A 6 56.99 17.45 25.52
C VAL A 6 57.00 16.18 24.64
N PHE A 7 58.19 15.90 24.12
CA PHE A 7 58.68 14.59 23.69
C PHE A 7 58.80 13.61 24.87
N LYS A 8 58.44 12.34 24.68
CA LYS A 8 59.11 11.20 25.33
C LYS A 8 58.88 9.92 24.50
N CYS A 9 59.74 9.61 23.55
CA CYS A 9 60.94 8.76 23.69
C CYS A 9 60.73 7.39 24.34
N ARG A 10 61.07 6.37 23.52
CA ARG A 10 61.95 5.22 23.83
C ARG A 10 61.25 3.89 24.18
N PHE A 11 61.36 2.91 23.28
CA PHE A 11 61.92 1.57 23.55
C PHE A 11 61.92 0.74 22.25
N CYS A 12 63.07 0.48 21.62
CA CYS A 12 63.96 -0.67 21.82
C CYS A 12 63.33 -2.06 21.61
N HIS A 13 63.69 -2.66 20.48
CA HIS A 13 64.34 -3.98 20.35
C HIS A 13 63.55 -5.23 20.76
N MET A 14 63.30 -6.12 19.79
CA MET A 14 63.98 -7.42 19.64
C MET A 14 63.09 -8.52 19.04
N MET A 15 63.67 -9.25 18.08
CA MET A 15 63.13 -10.43 17.41
C MET A 15 62.89 -11.62 18.36
N LYS A 16 61.89 -12.47 18.09
CA LYS A 16 62.06 -13.90 17.65
C LYS A 16 60.74 -14.71 17.59
N PRO A 17 60.73 -15.85 16.87
CA PRO A 17 59.59 -16.37 16.10
C PRO A 17 58.84 -17.49 16.83
N HIS A 18 57.63 -17.83 16.37
CA HIS A 18 56.96 -19.07 16.75
C HIS A 18 55.80 -19.42 15.81
N THR A 19 56.05 -20.43 14.97
CA THR A 19 55.13 -21.50 14.54
C THR A 19 53.72 -21.15 14.07
N ILE A 20 53.54 -21.18 12.74
CA ILE A 20 52.27 -21.45 12.05
C ILE A 20 51.79 -22.85 12.46
N LYS A 21 50.73 -22.90 13.27
CA LYS A 21 49.90 -24.10 13.40
C LYS A 21 48.77 -24.01 12.39
N LYS A 22 48.76 -24.95 11.44
CA LYS A 22 47.65 -25.22 10.52
C LYS A 22 46.36 -25.37 11.31
N GLN A 23 45.31 -24.68 10.90
CA GLN A 23 43.96 -24.90 11.42
C GLN A 23 43.11 -25.58 10.34
N PRO A 24 42.37 -26.64 10.70
CA PRO A 24 41.68 -27.50 9.76
C PRO A 24 40.39 -26.85 9.27
N LEU A 25 40.02 -27.17 8.02
CA LEU A 25 38.69 -26.92 7.51
C LEU A 25 37.66 -27.63 8.39
N HIS A 26 36.48 -27.03 8.45
CA HIS A 26 35.23 -27.56 8.97
C HIS A 26 34.93 -27.26 10.45
N GLN A 27 34.27 -26.11 10.70
CA GLN A 27 33.32 -26.01 11.78
C GLN A 27 32.08 -25.21 11.33
N PHE A 28 31.17 -25.96 10.74
CA PHE A 28 29.76 -26.04 11.14
C PHE A 28 29.28 -24.90 12.05
N VAL A 29 28.75 -23.83 11.44
CA VAL A 29 27.76 -22.97 12.09
C VAL A 29 26.48 -23.15 11.29
N GLN A 30 25.61 -24.02 11.80
CA GLN A 30 24.24 -24.12 11.34
C GLN A 30 23.59 -22.75 11.53
N ARG A 31 23.32 -22.07 10.42
CA ARG A 31 22.49 -20.87 10.42
C ARG A 31 21.12 -21.27 10.99
N PRO A 32 20.60 -20.60 12.02
CA PRO A 32 19.20 -20.78 12.38
C PRO A 32 18.38 -20.37 11.16
N LEU A 33 17.61 -21.32 10.61
CA LEU A 33 16.58 -21.06 9.63
C LEU A 33 15.49 -20.28 10.37
N PHE A 34 15.62 -18.97 10.45
CA PHE A 34 14.48 -18.12 10.72
C PHE A 34 13.50 -18.32 9.56
N PRO A 35 12.26 -18.80 9.80
CA PRO A 35 11.24 -18.75 8.77
C PRO A 35 10.99 -17.27 8.48
N LEU A 36 11.33 -16.83 7.27
CA LEU A 36 10.86 -15.55 6.76
C LEU A 36 9.33 -15.57 6.90
N PRO A 37 8.70 -14.61 7.58
CA PRO A 37 7.26 -14.49 7.49
C PRO A 37 6.96 -14.17 6.03
N ALA A 38 6.19 -15.04 5.38
CA ALA A 38 5.59 -14.75 4.09
C ALA A 38 4.52 -13.68 4.30
N THR A 39 4.93 -12.44 4.59
CA THR A 39 4.03 -11.30 4.51
C THR A 39 3.77 -11.06 3.02
N LEU A 40 2.65 -11.62 2.58
CA LEU A 40 1.81 -11.16 1.49
C LEU A 40 2.58 -10.53 0.33
N CYS A 41 2.79 -11.33 -0.71
CA CYS A 41 2.92 -10.79 -2.06
C CYS A 41 1.59 -10.06 -2.36
N ASN A 42 1.48 -8.79 -2.00
CA ASN A 42 0.36 -7.97 -2.40
C ASN A 42 0.55 -7.72 -3.90
N THR A 43 -0.08 -8.57 -4.72
CA THR A 43 -0.12 -8.46 -6.19
C THR A 43 -0.97 -7.25 -6.57
N VAL A 44 -0.54 -6.06 -6.18
CA VAL A 44 -1.12 -4.78 -6.64
C VAL A 44 -0.10 -4.04 -7.51
N ARG A 45 0.91 -4.76 -8.04
CA ARG A 45 1.90 -4.14 -8.93
C ARG A 45 1.37 -3.82 -10.33
N TYR A 46 0.09 -4.09 -10.62
CA TYR A 46 -0.61 -3.54 -11.77
C TYR A 46 -2.13 -3.63 -11.56
N MET A 47 -2.75 -2.58 -11.05
CA MET A 47 -4.20 -2.40 -11.15
C MET A 47 -4.46 -1.42 -12.29
N PHE A 48 -5.15 -1.87 -13.34
CA PHE A 48 -5.55 -1.00 -14.44
C PHE A 48 -7.01 -0.59 -14.26
N ILE A 49 -7.22 0.70 -13.99
CA ILE A 49 -8.56 1.27 -13.83
C ILE A 49 -9.02 1.71 -15.22
N GLN A 50 -10.09 1.09 -15.72
CA GLN A 50 -10.73 1.51 -16.97
C GLN A 50 -11.71 2.64 -16.69
N THR A 51 -11.79 3.63 -17.58
CA THR A 51 -12.85 4.66 -17.53
C THR A 51 -13.85 4.46 -18.65
N GLN A 52 -15.13 4.57 -18.34
CA GLN A 52 -16.22 4.58 -19.30
C GLN A 52 -17.04 5.86 -19.16
N ASP A 53 -17.30 6.52 -20.28
CA ASP A 53 -18.19 7.66 -20.33
C ASP A 53 -19.62 7.22 -20.02
N THR A 54 -20.33 8.09 -19.31
CA THR A 54 -21.76 7.92 -19.01
C THR A 54 -22.56 8.91 -19.86
N PRO A 55 -23.87 8.70 -20.08
CA PRO A 55 -24.71 9.71 -20.76
C PRO A 55 -24.75 11.07 -20.03
N ASN A 56 -24.28 11.13 -18.78
CA ASN A 56 -24.13 12.37 -18.03
C ASN A 56 -22.69 12.91 -18.17
N PRO A 57 -22.45 14.09 -18.77
CA PRO A 57 -21.10 14.66 -18.91
C PRO A 57 -20.44 14.98 -17.55
N ASN A 58 -21.26 15.10 -16.49
CA ASN A 58 -20.80 15.33 -15.13
C ASN A 58 -20.42 14.07 -14.37
N SER A 59 -20.68 12.88 -14.93
CA SER A 59 -20.38 11.62 -14.26
C SER A 59 -19.49 10.74 -15.11
N LEU A 60 -18.47 10.16 -14.49
CA LEU A 60 -17.56 9.22 -15.13
C LEU A 60 -17.49 7.93 -14.34
N LYS A 61 -17.54 6.80 -15.05
CA LYS A 61 -17.48 5.46 -14.46
C LYS A 61 -16.04 4.94 -14.49
N PHE A 62 -15.56 4.48 -13.35
CA PHE A 62 -14.25 3.90 -13.13
C PHE A 62 -14.39 2.41 -12.78
N ILE A 63 -13.66 1.55 -13.46
CA ILE A 63 -13.74 0.09 -13.33
C ILE A 63 -12.34 -0.42 -12.96
N PRO A 64 -12.06 -0.67 -11.67
CA PRO A 64 -10.75 -1.14 -11.21
C PRO A 64 -10.44 -2.60 -11.60
N GLY A 65 -11.40 -3.33 -12.17
CA GLY A 65 -11.26 -4.75 -12.51
C GLY A 65 -11.27 -5.70 -11.30
N LYS A 66 -11.60 -5.17 -10.12
CA LYS A 66 -11.85 -5.93 -8.89
C LYS A 66 -13.25 -5.63 -8.39
N PRO A 67 -13.90 -6.58 -7.70
CA PRO A 67 -15.16 -6.31 -7.05
C PRO A 67 -14.99 -5.20 -6.00
N VAL A 68 -15.89 -4.23 -6.05
CA VAL A 68 -15.97 -3.09 -5.13
C VAL A 68 -17.00 -3.43 -4.05
N LEU A 69 -18.26 -3.65 -4.45
CA LEU A 69 -19.36 -4.08 -3.58
C LEU A 69 -20.08 -5.28 -4.20
N GLU A 70 -19.56 -6.49 -4.02
CA GLU A 70 -20.07 -7.71 -4.70
C GLU A 70 -21.59 -7.90 -4.64
N THR A 71 -22.23 -7.52 -3.53
CA THR A 71 -23.62 -7.87 -3.24
C THR A 71 -24.60 -6.70 -3.28
N ARG A 72 -24.12 -5.44 -3.32
CA ARG A 72 -24.98 -4.24 -3.21
C ARG A 72 -24.40 -3.05 -3.96
N THR A 73 -25.21 -2.02 -4.13
CA THR A 73 -24.77 -0.70 -4.57
C THR A 73 -24.93 0.30 -3.44
N MET A 74 -24.05 1.29 -3.36
CA MET A 74 -24.12 2.32 -2.33
C MET A 74 -23.93 3.69 -2.95
N ASP A 75 -24.83 4.62 -2.67
CA ASP A 75 -24.72 6.00 -3.10
C ASP A 75 -24.22 6.91 -1.98
N PHE A 76 -23.35 7.85 -2.36
CA PHE A 76 -22.83 8.87 -1.47
C PHE A 76 -23.07 10.24 -2.10
N PRO A 77 -24.23 10.86 -1.83
CA PRO A 77 -24.54 12.19 -2.37
C PRO A 77 -23.83 13.31 -1.62
N THR A 78 -23.33 13.06 -0.40
CA THR A 78 -22.66 14.08 0.42
C THR A 78 -21.43 13.48 1.12
N PRO A 79 -20.41 14.30 1.46
CA PRO A 79 -19.27 13.85 2.26
C PRO A 79 -19.69 13.28 3.63
N ALA A 80 -20.83 13.74 4.15
CA ALA A 80 -21.38 13.29 5.42
C ALA A 80 -21.92 11.85 5.36
N THR A 81 -22.24 11.28 4.19
CA THR A 81 -22.59 9.85 4.06
C THR A 81 -21.36 8.98 3.75
N ALA A 82 -20.22 9.59 3.42
CA ALA A 82 -19.00 8.87 3.09
C ALA A 82 -18.41 8.09 4.28
N PHE A 83 -18.80 8.38 5.52
CA PHE A 83 -18.28 7.67 6.72
C PHE A 83 -18.44 6.15 6.66
N HIS A 84 -19.47 5.68 5.97
CA HIS A 84 -19.70 4.26 5.72
C HIS A 84 -18.57 3.60 4.91
N SER A 85 -17.76 4.35 4.15
CA SER A 85 -16.68 3.80 3.34
C SER A 85 -15.39 4.63 3.39
N PRO A 86 -14.25 4.03 3.78
CA PRO A 86 -12.96 4.72 3.73
C PRO A 86 -12.56 5.16 2.31
N LEU A 87 -12.96 4.42 1.27
CA LEU A 87 -12.70 4.80 -0.12
C LEU A 87 -13.50 6.05 -0.50
N ALA A 88 -14.80 6.09 -0.16
CA ALA A 88 -15.64 7.25 -0.44
C ALA A 88 -15.08 8.50 0.24
N ARG A 89 -14.67 8.40 1.52
CA ARG A 89 -14.06 9.51 2.25
C ARG A 89 -12.84 10.07 1.54
N GLN A 90 -11.99 9.20 0.98
CA GLN A 90 -10.79 9.65 0.27
C GLN A 90 -11.14 10.31 -1.06
N LEU A 91 -12.12 9.79 -1.80
CA LEU A 91 -12.58 10.39 -3.05
C LEU A 91 -13.18 11.79 -2.84
N PHE A 92 -13.90 12.00 -1.74
CA PHE A 92 -14.41 13.33 -1.37
C PHE A 92 -13.33 14.34 -0.94
N ARG A 93 -12.08 13.92 -0.71
CA ARG A 93 -10.97 14.84 -0.44
C ARG A 93 -10.44 15.49 -1.73
N ILE A 94 -10.79 14.94 -2.89
CA ILE A 94 -10.41 15.47 -4.19
C ILE A 94 -11.31 16.67 -4.48
N GLU A 95 -10.70 17.82 -4.77
CA GLU A 95 -11.45 19.02 -5.10
C GLU A 95 -12.24 18.83 -6.40
N GLY A 96 -13.52 19.18 -6.36
CA GLY A 96 -14.42 19.04 -7.51
C GLY A 96 -15.24 17.76 -7.56
N VAL A 97 -15.09 16.84 -6.60
CA VAL A 97 -15.99 15.68 -6.46
C VAL A 97 -17.25 16.06 -5.69
N LYS A 98 -18.41 15.93 -6.35
CA LYS A 98 -19.74 16.23 -5.79
C LYS A 98 -20.39 15.03 -5.11
N SER A 99 -20.36 13.90 -5.80
CA SER A 99 -20.96 12.67 -5.30
C SER A 99 -20.24 11.45 -5.85
N VAL A 100 -20.35 10.35 -5.13
CA VAL A 100 -19.70 9.08 -5.46
C VAL A 100 -20.75 7.97 -5.35
N PHE A 101 -20.73 7.04 -6.30
CA PHE A 101 -21.62 5.90 -6.32
C PHE A 101 -20.80 4.64 -6.53
N PHE A 102 -21.02 3.64 -5.69
CA PHE A 102 -20.37 2.33 -5.80
C PHE A 102 -21.35 1.30 -6.34
N GLY A 103 -20.95 0.70 -7.45
CA GLY A 103 -21.56 -0.49 -8.02
C GLY A 103 -20.80 -1.77 -7.62
N PRO A 104 -21.20 -2.92 -8.17
CA PRO A 104 -20.57 -4.20 -7.86
C PRO A 104 -19.09 -4.27 -8.27
N ASP A 105 -18.77 -3.76 -9.46
CA ASP A 105 -17.45 -3.81 -10.09
C ASP A 105 -16.97 -2.42 -10.55
N PHE A 106 -17.72 -1.37 -10.22
CA PHE A 106 -17.44 -0.02 -10.70
C PHE A 106 -17.70 1.06 -9.66
N ILE A 107 -17.07 2.21 -9.87
CA ILE A 107 -17.21 3.42 -9.07
C ILE A 107 -17.58 4.54 -10.03
N THR A 108 -18.71 5.20 -9.83
CA THR A 108 -19.10 6.39 -10.58
C THR A 108 -18.81 7.62 -9.73
N VAL A 109 -18.07 8.57 -10.28
CA VAL A 109 -17.80 9.86 -9.63
C VAL A 109 -18.53 10.93 -10.41
N THR A 110 -19.19 11.85 -9.70
CA THR A 110 -19.84 13.02 -10.29
C THR A 110 -19.08 14.27 -9.87
N LYS A 111 -18.75 15.14 -10.82
CA LYS A 111 -18.10 16.42 -10.55
C LYS A 111 -19.08 17.50 -10.10
N GLU A 112 -18.59 18.49 -9.37
CA GLU A 112 -19.40 19.60 -8.85
C GLU A 112 -19.80 20.59 -9.94
N ASN A 113 -18.84 20.98 -10.76
CA ASN A 113 -19.00 22.00 -11.79
C ASN A 113 -18.66 21.41 -13.17
N GLU A 114 -19.46 21.78 -14.19
CA GLU A 114 -19.24 21.35 -15.57
C GLU A 114 -17.90 21.84 -16.15
N GLU A 115 -17.42 22.99 -15.67
CA GLU A 115 -16.17 23.63 -16.08
C GLU A 115 -14.92 22.84 -15.67
N LEU A 116 -15.03 21.91 -14.71
CA LEU A 116 -13.90 21.09 -14.27
C LEU A 116 -13.56 20.00 -15.29
N ASP A 117 -12.31 20.00 -15.73
CA ASP A 117 -11.79 19.00 -16.66
C ASP A 117 -11.52 17.66 -15.97
N TRP A 118 -12.04 16.58 -16.56
CA TRP A 118 -11.77 15.21 -16.10
C TRP A 118 -10.27 14.86 -16.16
N ASN A 119 -9.49 15.53 -17.01
CA ASN A 119 -8.04 15.32 -17.11
C ASN A 119 -7.29 15.71 -15.83
N LEU A 120 -7.84 16.63 -15.04
CA LEU A 120 -7.28 17.04 -13.75
C LEU A 120 -7.74 16.11 -12.62
N LEU A 121 -8.99 15.68 -12.65
CA LEU A 121 -9.59 14.80 -11.63
C LEU A 121 -9.12 13.35 -11.72
N LYS A 122 -8.96 12.82 -12.94
CA LYS A 122 -8.56 11.43 -13.20
C LYS A 122 -7.29 10.99 -12.45
N PRO A 123 -6.15 11.70 -12.51
CA PRO A 123 -4.94 11.26 -11.82
C PRO A 123 -5.14 11.10 -10.30
N ASP A 124 -5.86 12.03 -9.66
CA ASP A 124 -6.14 11.97 -8.22
C ASP A 124 -7.11 10.84 -7.85
N ILE A 125 -8.14 10.62 -8.68
CA ILE A 125 -9.09 9.51 -8.49
C ILE A 125 -8.37 8.17 -8.64
N TYR A 126 -7.52 8.03 -9.67
CA TYR A 126 -6.74 6.80 -9.85
C TYR A 126 -5.80 6.56 -8.68
N ALA A 127 -5.06 7.58 -8.23
CA ALA A 127 -4.16 7.46 -7.09
C ALA A 127 -4.91 7.01 -5.83
N THR A 128 -6.07 7.61 -5.56
CA THR A 128 -6.92 7.27 -4.41
C THR A 128 -7.42 5.84 -4.45
N ILE A 129 -7.94 5.39 -5.60
CA ILE A 129 -8.42 4.02 -5.76
C ILE A 129 -7.28 3.02 -5.61
N MET A 130 -6.14 3.28 -6.26
CA MET A 130 -4.96 2.41 -6.17
C MET A 130 -4.42 2.32 -4.73
N ASP A 131 -4.31 3.44 -4.03
CA ASP A 131 -3.83 3.48 -2.64
C ASP A 131 -4.76 2.74 -1.69
N PHE A 132 -6.07 2.89 -1.85
CA PHE A 132 -7.06 2.16 -1.08
C PHE A 132 -6.93 0.64 -1.26
N PHE A 133 -6.85 0.16 -2.51
CA PHE A 133 -6.68 -1.27 -2.79
C PHE A 133 -5.30 -1.80 -2.41
N ALA A 134 -4.26 -0.96 -2.46
CA ALA A 134 -2.91 -1.30 -1.99
C ALA A 134 -2.86 -1.43 -0.45
N SER A 135 -3.61 -0.59 0.25
CA SER A 135 -3.72 -0.60 1.71
C SER A 135 -4.50 -1.79 2.25
N GLY A 136 -5.35 -2.44 1.43
CA GLY A 136 -6.17 -3.58 1.85
C GLY A 136 -7.20 -3.24 2.92
N LEU A 137 -7.63 -1.97 2.98
CA LEU A 137 -8.63 -1.50 3.94
C LEU A 137 -10.03 -2.07 3.60
N PRO A 138 -10.92 -2.22 4.59
CA PRO A 138 -12.30 -2.61 4.33
C PRO A 138 -13.01 -1.52 3.52
N LEU A 139 -13.78 -1.93 2.51
CA LEU A 139 -14.51 -0.98 1.65
C LEU A 139 -15.72 -0.36 2.35
N VAL A 140 -16.33 -1.05 3.30
CA VAL A 140 -17.46 -0.57 4.11
C VAL A 140 -17.17 -0.80 5.59
N THR A 141 -17.42 0.20 6.42
CA THR A 141 -17.07 0.22 7.86
C THR A 141 -18.15 -0.43 8.73
N GLU A 142 -19.39 -0.58 8.25
CA GLU A 142 -20.51 -1.20 8.96
C GLU A 142 -20.94 -2.56 8.38
N GLU A 143 -20.45 -3.58 9.08
CA GLU A 143 -20.99 -4.94 9.31
C GLU A 143 -21.64 -5.75 8.17
N THR A 144 -20.90 -6.75 7.68
CA THR A 144 -21.11 -8.21 7.91
C THR A 144 -20.53 -8.99 6.72
N PRO A 145 -19.70 -10.04 6.95
CA PRO A 145 -18.84 -10.62 5.94
C PRO A 145 -19.63 -11.41 4.91
N SER A 146 -19.44 -11.09 3.63
CA SER A 146 -19.68 -12.07 2.56
C SER A 146 -18.34 -12.40 1.95
N GLY A 147 -17.92 -13.66 2.09
CA GLY A 147 -16.93 -14.22 1.19
C GLY A 147 -15.73 -14.95 1.77
N GLU A 148 -15.72 -15.45 3.02
CA GLU A 148 -14.68 -16.42 3.40
C GLU A 148 -15.20 -17.51 4.36
N ALA A 149 -15.51 -18.67 3.80
CA ALA A 149 -15.48 -19.95 4.51
C ALA A 149 -14.90 -21.01 3.57
N GLY A 150 -13.56 -21.05 3.53
CA GLY A 150 -12.84 -22.22 3.05
C GLY A 150 -12.84 -23.33 4.11
N ASN A 151 -13.35 -24.50 3.70
CA ASN A 151 -12.75 -25.83 3.88
C ASN A 151 -13.00 -26.67 5.19
N VAL A 152 -13.20 -27.98 4.93
CA VAL A 152 -12.85 -29.19 5.73
C VAL A 152 -13.92 -29.91 6.59
N LEU A 153 -14.34 -31.07 6.04
CA LEU A 153 -14.62 -32.42 6.60
C LEU A 153 -15.56 -32.66 7.80
N GLY A 154 -16.45 -33.64 7.59
CA GLY A 154 -16.60 -34.78 8.50
C GLY A 154 -17.97 -34.92 9.16
N ASN A 155 -18.81 -35.83 8.65
CA ASN A 155 -19.27 -37.06 9.31
C ASN A 155 -20.27 -37.80 8.41
#